data_AF-A0A7W1FS56-F1
#
_entry.id   AF-A0A7W1FS56-F1
#
_cell.length_a   1.000
_cell.length_b   1.000
_cell.length_c   1.000
_cell.angle_alpha   90.00
_cell.angle_beta   90.00
_cell.angle_gamma   90.00
#
_symmetry.space_group_name_H-M   'P 1'
#
loop_
_entity.id
_entity.type
_entity.pdbx_description
1 polymer ?
#
loop_
_entity_poly.entity_id
_entity_poly.type
_entity_poly.pdbx_seq_one_letter_code
_entity_poly.pdbx_strand_id
1 'polypeptide(L)'
;MPVLILLAGDHVAVEAEDYSVYSDPKKPAIAVILSEKQNIDRFEEHFGLSDGQVDDVLAATHLENRVLAQEFGESERVLAANKDLPKKEIAKKIAASDFDEKVAAAVARTKRRIEAIVPKDQRSDLEGWVDEHWDQEVQAASTEDFTASSETNTTSYHSDGILCKVFATQYRGNTRYEVALPHRNLKFSSQPRVHIRRVSGGPRVGPKVKEVGPWNTYDNYWMRKKYRTKFKRVPRCKPEAQLAYYQGFNAGKDEFGREVLNPAGVDVTPAVARDMGLKKYQNAWVYVRFRWVHR
;
A
#
# COMPACT_ATOMS: atom_id res chain seq x y z
N MET A 1 -36.81 -14.99 -29.29
CA MET A 1 -37.22 -16.28 -28.73
C MET A 1 -36.21 -16.66 -27.65
N PRO A 2 -36.45 -16.35 -26.37
CA PRO A 2 -35.58 -16.82 -25.30
C PRO A 2 -35.98 -18.26 -24.94
N VAL A 3 -35.00 -19.14 -24.85
CA VAL A 3 -35.20 -20.50 -24.31
C VAL A 3 -35.21 -20.38 -22.79
N LEU A 4 -36.39 -20.65 -22.23
CA LEU A 4 -36.64 -20.74 -20.80
C LEU A 4 -36.22 -22.13 -20.32
N ILE A 5 -35.19 -22.22 -19.47
CA ILE A 5 -34.92 -23.42 -18.67
C ILE A 5 -35.39 -23.11 -17.25
N LEU A 6 -36.57 -23.64 -16.90
CA LEU A 6 -37.08 -23.68 -15.54
C LEU A 6 -36.41 -24.83 -14.79
N LEU A 7 -35.49 -24.52 -13.89
CA LEU A 7 -35.14 -25.41 -12.79
C LEU A 7 -35.68 -24.79 -11.51
N ALA A 8 -36.72 -25.44 -10.98
CA ALA A 8 -37.32 -25.11 -9.70
C ALA A 8 -36.33 -25.42 -8.57
N GLY A 9 -35.87 -24.36 -7.91
CA GLY A 9 -35.18 -24.38 -6.64
C GLY A 9 -35.25 -22.96 -6.11
N ASP A 10 -35.64 -22.80 -4.85
CA ASP A 10 -35.70 -21.50 -4.16
C ASP A 10 -34.33 -20.82 -4.20
N HIS A 11 -34.07 -20.08 -5.28
CA HIS A 11 -33.03 -19.08 -5.32
C HIS A 11 -33.60 -17.88 -4.59
N VAL A 12 -33.35 -17.81 -3.29
CA VAL A 12 -33.13 -16.52 -2.66
C VAL A 12 -32.02 -15.89 -3.51
N ALA A 13 -32.42 -14.98 -4.39
CA ALA A 13 -31.50 -14.03 -4.99
C ALA A 13 -30.98 -13.21 -3.81
N VAL A 14 -29.89 -13.68 -3.20
CA VAL A 14 -29.03 -12.84 -2.39
C VAL A 14 -28.49 -11.86 -3.41
N GLU A 15 -29.10 -10.69 -3.50
CA GLU A 15 -28.43 -9.52 -4.08
C GLU A 15 -27.06 -9.50 -3.42
N ALA A 16 -26.01 -9.75 -4.22
CA ALA A 16 -24.67 -9.58 -3.73
C ALA A 16 -24.58 -8.10 -3.35
N GLU A 17 -24.59 -7.79 -2.06
CA GLU A 17 -24.34 -6.44 -1.59
C GLU A 17 -23.06 -5.95 -2.30
N ASP A 18 -23.17 -4.86 -3.06
CA ASP A 18 -22.02 -4.28 -3.72
C ASP A 18 -20.98 -3.94 -2.65
N TYR A 19 -19.74 -4.42 -2.83
CA TYR A 19 -18.68 -4.22 -1.85
C TYR A 19 -18.33 -2.72 -1.75
N SER A 20 -18.50 -2.15 -0.56
CA SER A 20 -17.98 -0.81 -0.23
C SER A 20 -16.63 -0.91 0.49
N VAL A 21 -15.62 -0.25 -0.05
CA VAL A 21 -14.31 -0.14 0.61
C VAL A 21 -14.40 0.79 1.82
N TYR A 22 -15.29 1.77 1.77
CA TYR A 22 -15.54 2.64 2.91
C TYR A 22 -16.18 1.88 4.07
N SER A 23 -17.01 0.88 3.83
CA SER A 23 -17.62 0.05 4.89
C SER A 23 -16.67 -1.04 5.42
N ASP A 24 -15.59 -1.39 4.71
CA ASP A 24 -14.59 -2.36 5.17
C ASP A 24 -13.86 -1.87 6.44
N PRO A 25 -13.99 -2.59 7.58
CA PRO A 25 -13.38 -2.15 8.84
C PRO A 25 -11.86 -2.27 8.84
N LYS A 26 -11.27 -3.10 7.97
CA LYS A 26 -9.82 -3.37 7.95
C LYS A 26 -9.10 -2.73 6.76
N LYS A 27 -9.82 -2.10 5.83
CA LYS A 27 -9.20 -1.38 4.71
C LYS A 27 -8.96 0.11 5.04
N PRO A 28 -7.70 0.57 5.15
CA PRO A 28 -7.38 2.00 5.32
C PRO A 28 -7.42 2.75 3.97
N ALA A 29 -8.55 2.66 3.26
CA ALA A 29 -8.68 3.20 1.90
C ALA A 29 -8.51 4.73 1.86
N ILE A 30 -9.12 5.45 2.80
CA ILE A 30 -9.06 6.92 2.85
C ILE A 30 -7.61 7.40 2.97
N ALA A 31 -6.79 6.77 3.81
CA ALA A 31 -5.38 7.16 3.96
C ALA A 31 -4.53 6.90 2.71
N VAL A 32 -4.87 5.88 1.90
CA VAL A 32 -4.20 5.62 0.62
C VAL A 32 -4.70 6.60 -0.45
N ILE A 33 -6.00 6.82 -0.58
CA ILE A 33 -6.59 7.75 -1.55
C ILE A 33 -6.06 9.18 -1.31
N LEU A 34 -6.08 9.65 -0.06
CA LEU A 34 -5.62 10.99 0.32
C LEU A 34 -4.08 11.10 0.44
N SER A 35 -3.32 10.12 -0.05
CA SER A 35 -1.86 10.24 -0.18
C SER A 35 -1.43 11.02 -1.43
N GLU A 36 -2.33 11.13 -2.42
CA GLU A 36 -2.10 11.83 -3.68
C GLU A 36 -2.69 13.24 -3.64
N LYS A 37 -1.89 14.22 -4.07
CA LYS A 37 -2.30 15.64 -4.03
C LYS A 37 -3.61 15.88 -4.81
N GLN A 38 -3.76 15.25 -5.96
CA GLN A 38 -4.97 15.41 -6.78
C GLN A 38 -6.24 14.96 -6.04
N ASN A 39 -6.16 13.88 -5.27
CA ASN A 39 -7.29 13.38 -4.49
C ASN A 39 -7.57 14.27 -3.27
N ILE A 40 -6.53 14.85 -2.66
CA ILE A 40 -6.69 15.85 -1.60
C ILE A 40 -7.43 17.08 -2.12
N ASP A 41 -6.98 17.64 -3.25
CA ASP A 41 -7.58 18.84 -3.85
C ASP A 41 -9.05 18.58 -4.24
N ARG A 42 -9.36 17.38 -4.78
CA ARG A 42 -10.75 16.95 -5.07
C ARG A 42 -11.59 16.75 -3.82
N PHE A 43 -11.01 16.21 -2.75
CA PHE A 43 -11.72 16.01 -1.48
C PHE A 43 -12.08 17.36 -0.84
N GLU A 44 -11.13 18.30 -0.86
CA GLU A 44 -11.33 19.67 -0.42
C GLU A 44 -12.45 20.36 -1.19
N GLU A 45 -12.39 20.33 -2.53
CA GLU A 45 -13.38 20.93 -3.41
C GLU A 45 -14.76 20.31 -3.23
N HIS A 46 -14.85 18.98 -3.21
CA HIS A 46 -16.12 18.25 -3.10
C HIS A 46 -16.85 18.55 -1.79
N PHE A 47 -16.11 18.55 -0.67
CA PHE A 47 -16.71 18.78 0.66
C PHE A 47 -16.67 20.24 1.11
N GLY A 48 -16.21 21.16 0.25
CA GLY A 48 -16.10 22.60 0.56
C GLY A 48 -15.27 22.89 1.80
N LEU A 49 -14.16 22.18 1.99
CA LEU A 49 -13.34 22.29 3.20
C LEU A 49 -12.37 23.47 3.11
N SER A 50 -12.06 24.06 4.26
CA SER A 50 -10.93 24.99 4.38
C SER A 50 -9.59 24.25 4.48
N ASP A 51 -8.48 24.93 4.15
CA ASP A 51 -7.11 24.43 4.34
C ASP A 51 -6.89 23.79 5.73
N GLY A 52 -7.41 24.42 6.79
CA GLY A 52 -7.27 23.91 8.15
C GLY A 52 -8.05 22.61 8.39
N GLN A 53 -9.23 22.46 7.80
CA GLN A 53 -9.99 21.22 7.85
C GLN A 53 -9.31 20.11 7.05
N VAL A 54 -8.72 20.43 5.89
CA VAL A 54 -7.91 19.49 5.11
C VAL A 54 -6.70 19.02 5.92
N ASP A 55 -5.98 19.94 6.58
CA ASP A 55 -4.86 19.59 7.46
C ASP A 55 -5.28 18.65 8.59
N ASP A 56 -6.46 18.85 9.19
CA ASP A 56 -7.03 17.98 10.22
C ASP A 56 -7.40 16.58 9.69
N VAL A 57 -7.95 16.50 8.47
CA VAL A 57 -8.22 15.22 7.78
C VAL A 57 -6.90 14.48 7.53
N LEU A 58 -5.90 15.16 6.98
CA LEU A 58 -4.59 14.57 6.73
C LEU A 58 -3.91 14.13 8.04
N ALA A 59 -4.05 14.90 9.12
CA ALA A 59 -3.56 14.52 10.44
C ALA A 59 -4.20 13.22 10.96
N ALA A 60 -5.50 13.00 10.69
CA ALA A 60 -6.17 11.75 11.01
C ALA A 60 -5.57 10.57 10.24
N THR A 61 -5.33 10.73 8.93
CA THR A 61 -4.70 9.68 8.10
C THR A 61 -3.25 9.38 8.52
N HIS A 62 -2.48 10.40 8.90
CA HIS A 62 -1.11 10.20 9.40
C HIS A 62 -1.09 9.45 10.74
N LEU A 63 -2.09 9.68 11.60
CA LEU A 63 -2.24 8.94 12.84
C LEU A 63 -2.61 7.47 12.58
N GLU A 64 -3.48 7.20 11.61
CA GLU A 64 -3.77 5.83 11.14
C GLU A 64 -2.50 5.14 10.66
N ASN A 65 -1.77 5.76 9.73
CA ASN A 65 -0.52 5.24 9.18
C ASN A 65 0.51 4.93 10.27
N ARG A 66 0.59 5.78 11.31
CA ARG A 66 1.43 5.53 12.48
C ARG A 66 1.06 4.23 13.19
N VAL A 67 -0.22 4.05 13.49
CA VAL A 67 -0.70 2.86 14.20
C VAL A 67 -0.48 1.62 13.35
N LEU A 68 -0.84 1.66 12.06
CA LEU A 68 -0.61 0.54 11.14
C LEU A 68 0.88 0.17 11.05
N ALA A 69 1.78 1.15 10.97
CA ALA A 69 3.21 0.90 10.97
C ALA A 69 3.73 0.29 12.29
N GLN A 70 3.12 0.64 13.42
CA GLN A 70 3.46 0.05 14.72
C GLN A 70 2.99 -1.39 14.79
N GLU A 71 1.73 -1.67 14.47
CA GLU A 71 1.17 -3.03 14.52
C GLU A 71 1.84 -3.96 13.50
N PHE A 72 2.13 -3.46 12.30
CA PHE A 72 2.92 -4.21 11.32
C PHE A 72 4.30 -4.55 11.89
N GLY A 73 4.98 -3.57 12.50
CA GLY A 73 6.27 -3.78 13.16
C GLY A 73 6.25 -4.78 14.32
N GLU A 74 5.17 -4.82 15.11
CA GLU A 74 4.99 -5.85 16.14
C GLU A 74 4.77 -7.24 15.52
N SER A 75 3.95 -7.33 14.46
CA SER A 75 3.75 -8.59 13.74
C SER A 75 5.05 -9.13 13.13
N GLU A 76 5.94 -8.27 12.62
CA GLU A 76 7.29 -8.65 12.16
C GLU A 76 8.17 -9.21 13.29
N ARG A 77 8.03 -8.71 14.53
CA ARG A 77 8.73 -9.29 15.68
C ARG A 77 8.21 -10.68 16.03
N VAL A 78 6.90 -10.90 15.91
CA VAL A 78 6.30 -12.23 16.05
C VAL A 78 6.84 -13.17 14.97
N LEU A 79 6.91 -12.74 13.71
CA LEU A 79 7.51 -13.51 12.62
C LEU A 79 8.96 -13.89 12.94
N ALA A 80 9.78 -12.91 13.34
CA ALA A 80 11.20 -13.10 13.62
C ALA A 80 11.44 -14.07 14.80
N ALA A 81 10.64 -13.96 15.86
CA ALA A 81 10.72 -14.84 17.03
C ALA A 81 10.27 -16.28 16.74
N ASN A 82 9.50 -16.51 15.68
CA ASN A 82 8.92 -17.80 15.33
C ASN A 82 9.40 -18.32 13.96
N LYS A 83 10.56 -17.84 13.48
CA LYS A 83 11.09 -18.13 12.13
C LYS A 83 11.25 -19.62 11.79
N ASP A 84 11.40 -20.46 12.81
CA ASP A 84 11.61 -21.91 12.68
C ASP A 84 10.29 -22.70 12.67
N LEU A 85 9.14 -22.04 12.89
CA LEU A 85 7.82 -22.65 12.83
C LEU A 85 7.26 -22.71 11.39
N PRO A 86 6.37 -23.67 11.09
CA PRO A 86 5.62 -23.67 9.84
C PRO A 86 4.80 -22.38 9.69
N LYS A 87 4.70 -21.85 8.46
CA LYS A 87 3.96 -20.61 8.15
C LYS A 87 2.52 -20.59 8.69
N LYS A 88 1.84 -21.74 8.66
CA LYS A 88 0.46 -21.87 9.18
C LYS A 88 0.39 -21.63 10.69
N GLU A 89 1.39 -22.07 11.45
CA GLU A 89 1.45 -21.85 12.90
C GLU A 89 1.80 -20.39 13.22
N ILE A 90 2.68 -19.78 12.41
CA ILE A 90 2.96 -18.35 12.51
C ILE A 90 1.70 -17.53 12.22
N ALA A 91 0.95 -17.86 11.17
CA ALA A 91 -0.31 -17.20 10.84
C ALA A 91 -1.33 -17.31 11.98
N LYS A 92 -1.44 -18.47 12.63
CA LYS A 92 -2.29 -18.63 13.84
C LYS A 92 -1.84 -17.73 14.98
N LYS A 93 -0.53 -17.57 15.20
CA LYS A 93 0.00 -16.69 16.26
C LYS A 93 -0.32 -15.21 15.99
N ILE A 94 -0.25 -14.78 14.73
CA ILE A 94 -0.65 -13.42 14.35
C ILE A 94 -2.17 -13.25 14.47
N ALA A 95 -2.95 -14.22 14.00
CA ALA A 95 -4.40 -14.19 14.15
C ALA A 95 -4.87 -14.23 15.62
N ALA A 96 -4.06 -14.82 16.51
CA ALA A 96 -4.31 -14.84 17.95
C ALA A 96 -3.86 -13.56 18.66
N SER A 97 -3.18 -12.64 17.98
CA SER A 97 -2.89 -11.31 18.53
C SER A 97 -4.04 -10.35 18.25
N ASP A 98 -4.00 -9.19 18.89
CA ASP A 98 -4.95 -8.09 18.71
C ASP A 98 -4.71 -7.28 17.42
N PHE A 99 -4.02 -7.85 16.43
CA PHE A 99 -3.58 -7.13 15.23
C PHE A 99 -4.78 -6.63 14.41
N ASP A 100 -5.70 -7.51 14.04
CA ASP A 100 -6.89 -7.17 13.26
C ASP A 100 -7.81 -6.18 14.01
N GLU A 101 -7.95 -6.35 15.33
CA GLU A 101 -8.75 -5.46 16.18
C GLU A 101 -8.18 -4.04 16.21
N LYS A 102 -6.86 -3.91 16.39
CA LYS A 102 -6.20 -2.60 16.42
C LYS A 102 -6.19 -1.91 15.06
N VAL A 103 -6.06 -2.67 13.97
CA VAL A 103 -6.23 -2.17 12.61
C VAL A 103 -7.64 -1.61 12.43
N ALA A 104 -8.67 -2.40 12.78
CA ALA A 104 -10.05 -1.96 12.68
C ALA A 104 -10.36 -0.73 13.54
N ALA A 105 -9.84 -0.70 14.77
CA ALA A 105 -9.97 0.45 15.65
C ALA A 105 -9.28 1.71 15.11
N ALA A 106 -8.15 1.55 14.41
CA ALA A 106 -7.47 2.66 13.76
C ALA A 106 -8.30 3.21 12.60
N VAL A 107 -8.78 2.35 11.71
CA VAL A 107 -9.63 2.70 10.56
C VAL A 107 -10.92 3.38 11.02
N ALA A 108 -11.61 2.80 12.00
CA ALA A 108 -12.84 3.37 12.54
C ALA A 108 -12.62 4.74 13.21
N ARG A 109 -11.47 4.95 13.88
CA ARG A 109 -11.12 6.25 14.46
C ARG A 109 -10.90 7.31 13.38
N THR A 110 -10.24 6.95 12.29
CA THR A 110 -10.01 7.86 11.15
C THR A 110 -11.34 8.26 10.50
N LYS A 111 -12.20 7.28 10.19
CA LYS A 111 -13.54 7.53 9.61
C LYS A 111 -14.35 8.50 10.48
N ARG A 112 -14.49 8.21 11.77
CA ARG A 112 -15.19 9.10 12.73
C ARG A 112 -14.60 10.51 12.79
N ARG A 113 -13.27 10.64 12.69
CA ARG A 113 -12.63 11.97 12.72
C ARG A 113 -12.94 12.75 11.44
N ILE A 114 -12.92 12.11 10.30
CA ILE A 114 -13.21 12.74 9.00
C ILE A 114 -14.69 13.11 8.90
N GLU A 115 -15.60 12.22 9.31
CA GLU A 115 -17.05 12.52 9.40
C GLU A 115 -17.34 13.73 10.29
N ALA A 116 -16.58 13.91 11.38
CA ALA A 116 -16.73 15.06 12.26
C ALA A 116 -16.27 16.39 11.62
N ILE A 117 -15.40 16.33 10.61
CA ILE A 117 -14.85 17.50 9.88
C ILE A 117 -15.73 17.88 8.68
N VAL A 118 -16.25 16.87 7.96
CA VAL A 118 -17.12 17.04 6.80
C VAL A 118 -18.46 17.70 7.20
N PRO A 119 -19.01 18.63 6.39
CA PRO A 119 -20.32 19.24 6.64
C PRO A 119 -21.42 18.20 6.89
N LYS A 120 -22.28 18.46 7.88
CA LYS A 120 -23.25 17.47 8.38
C LYS A 120 -24.20 16.97 7.28
N ASP A 121 -24.59 17.85 6.38
CA ASP A 121 -25.47 17.61 5.23
C ASP A 121 -24.81 16.80 4.11
N GLN A 122 -23.47 16.65 4.11
CA GLN A 122 -22.71 15.92 3.09
C GLN A 122 -22.07 14.62 3.63
N ARG A 123 -22.28 14.28 4.90
CA ARG A 123 -21.69 13.06 5.50
C ARG A 123 -22.13 11.77 4.82
N SER A 124 -23.35 11.74 4.29
CA SER A 124 -23.87 10.61 3.50
C SER A 124 -23.07 10.36 2.23
N ASP A 125 -22.39 11.38 1.71
CA ASP A 125 -21.72 11.32 0.42
C ASP A 125 -20.29 10.79 0.56
N LEU A 126 -19.78 10.69 1.79
CA LEU A 126 -18.41 10.24 2.06
C LEU A 126 -18.16 8.80 1.60
N GLU A 127 -19.12 7.90 1.83
CA GLU A 127 -19.04 6.51 1.38
C GLU A 127 -18.92 6.44 -0.15
N GLY A 128 -19.86 7.06 -0.86
CA GLY A 128 -19.86 7.09 -2.32
C GLY A 128 -18.60 7.74 -2.91
N TRP A 129 -18.13 8.85 -2.32
CA TRP A 129 -16.90 9.52 -2.76
C TRP A 129 -15.68 8.61 -2.60
N VAL A 130 -15.57 7.90 -1.47
CA VAL A 130 -14.45 7.00 -1.18
C VAL A 130 -14.48 5.78 -2.10
N ASP A 131 -15.65 5.18 -2.31
CA ASP A 131 -15.81 4.01 -3.17
C ASP A 131 -15.53 4.35 -4.64
N GLU A 132 -16.00 5.49 -5.14
CA GLU A 132 -15.70 5.95 -6.50
C GLU A 132 -14.19 6.17 -6.71
N HIS A 133 -13.53 6.86 -5.77
CA HIS A 133 -12.08 7.10 -5.88
C HIS A 133 -11.27 5.82 -5.70
N TRP A 134 -11.75 4.90 -4.86
CA TRP A 134 -11.16 3.57 -4.75
C TRP A 134 -11.22 2.80 -6.07
N ASP A 135 -12.36 2.81 -6.75
CA ASP A 135 -12.49 2.17 -8.05
C ASP A 135 -11.54 2.79 -9.07
N GLN A 136 -11.36 4.12 -9.07
CA GLN A 136 -10.35 4.77 -9.91
C GLN A 136 -8.93 4.27 -9.61
N GLU A 137 -8.55 4.11 -8.33
CA GLU A 137 -7.25 3.55 -7.92
C GLU A 137 -7.10 2.08 -8.34
N VAL A 138 -8.15 1.26 -8.21
CA VAL A 138 -8.18 -0.14 -8.66
C VAL A 138 -8.03 -0.23 -10.18
N GLN A 139 -8.74 0.62 -10.93
CA GLN A 139 -8.63 0.68 -12.39
C GLN A 139 -7.23 1.14 -12.82
N ALA A 140 -6.65 2.15 -12.18
CA ALA A 140 -5.28 2.59 -12.44
C ALA A 140 -4.27 1.47 -12.16
N ALA A 141 -4.39 0.77 -11.02
CA ALA A 141 -3.54 -0.36 -10.68
C ALA A 141 -3.67 -1.54 -11.66
N SER A 142 -4.83 -1.70 -12.29
CA SER A 142 -5.15 -2.78 -13.25
C SER A 142 -4.75 -2.46 -14.69
N THR A 143 -4.92 -1.20 -15.12
CA THR A 143 -4.63 -0.72 -16.48
C THR A 143 -3.17 -0.32 -16.70
N GLU A 144 -2.35 -0.24 -15.66
CA GLU A 144 -0.89 -0.17 -15.81
C GLU A 144 -0.38 -1.48 -16.45
N ASP A 145 -0.51 -1.56 -17.78
CA ASP A 145 -0.29 -2.73 -18.60
C ASP A 145 1.15 -2.82 -19.13
N PHE A 146 1.57 -4.05 -19.36
CA PHE A 146 2.95 -4.47 -19.51
C PHE A 146 3.44 -4.34 -20.94
N THR A 147 4.13 -3.26 -21.25
CA THR A 147 5.14 -3.34 -22.31
C THR A 147 6.51 -3.01 -21.75
N ALA A 148 7.43 -3.97 -21.87
CA ALA A 148 8.87 -3.76 -21.73
C ALA A 148 9.43 -2.88 -22.87
N SER A 149 8.62 -2.03 -23.49
CA SER A 149 8.96 -1.23 -24.68
C SER A 149 8.21 0.10 -24.84
N SER A 150 7.30 0.53 -23.95
CA SER A 150 6.86 1.93 -23.92
C SER A 150 7.68 2.75 -22.93
N GLU A 151 8.97 2.89 -23.25
CA GLU A 151 9.65 4.16 -23.02
C GLU A 151 8.82 5.22 -23.74
N THR A 152 8.06 6.04 -23.00
CA THR A 152 8.47 7.45 -22.95
C THR A 152 8.27 8.14 -21.61
N ASN A 153 7.66 7.54 -20.56
CA ASN A 153 7.54 8.26 -19.27
C ASN A 153 7.67 7.47 -17.96
N THR A 154 7.76 6.14 -17.95
CA THR A 154 7.76 5.37 -16.67
C THR A 154 8.74 4.21 -16.57
N THR A 155 9.48 3.90 -17.63
CA THR A 155 10.66 3.01 -17.58
C THR A 155 11.70 3.54 -18.53
N SER A 156 12.35 4.64 -18.20
CA SER A 156 13.54 5.05 -18.96
C SER A 156 14.68 4.08 -18.64
N TYR A 157 15.15 3.35 -19.65
CA TYR A 157 16.38 2.58 -19.61
C TYR A 157 17.55 3.56 -19.61
N HIS A 158 17.75 4.24 -18.49
CA HIS A 158 19.01 4.93 -18.27
C HIS A 158 20.12 3.88 -18.16
N SER A 159 21.34 4.24 -18.55
CA SER A 159 22.57 3.56 -18.10
C SER A 159 22.61 3.37 -16.57
N ASP A 160 21.75 4.08 -15.83
CA ASP A 160 21.65 4.15 -14.37
C ASP A 160 20.63 3.20 -13.72
N GLY A 161 20.20 2.13 -14.40
CA GLY A 161 19.34 1.07 -13.84
C GLY A 161 17.84 1.35 -13.90
N ILE A 162 17.06 0.55 -13.16
CA ILE A 162 15.59 0.45 -13.32
C ILE A 162 14.86 1.42 -12.40
N LEU A 163 13.86 2.12 -12.93
CA LEU A 163 12.97 3.00 -12.18
C LEU A 163 11.59 2.34 -12.02
N CYS A 164 11.09 2.24 -10.79
CA CYS A 164 9.72 1.79 -10.53
C CYS A 164 8.95 2.86 -9.75
N LYS A 165 7.68 3.08 -10.11
CA LYS A 165 6.72 3.83 -9.28
C LYS A 165 6.13 2.86 -8.26
N VAL A 166 6.27 3.15 -6.97
CA VAL A 166 5.74 2.31 -5.87
C VAL A 166 5.22 3.17 -4.74
N PHE A 167 4.33 2.62 -3.93
CA PHE A 167 3.86 3.28 -2.72
C PHE A 167 4.91 3.17 -1.61
N ALA A 168 5.20 4.30 -0.94
CA ALA A 168 6.12 4.37 0.17
C ALA A 168 5.39 4.59 1.50
N THR A 169 5.71 3.73 2.46
CA THR A 169 5.26 3.81 3.85
C THR A 169 6.40 4.18 4.78
N GLN A 170 6.09 4.60 6.01
CA GLN A 170 7.10 4.91 7.02
C GLN A 170 7.14 3.88 8.14
N TYR A 171 8.34 3.50 8.58
CA TYR A 171 8.55 2.51 9.64
C TYR A 171 9.62 2.93 10.65
N ARG A 172 9.64 2.25 11.81
CA ARG A 172 10.71 2.41 12.80
C ARG A 172 11.90 1.53 12.41
N GLY A 173 12.85 2.11 11.68
CA GLY A 173 14.09 1.44 11.29
C GLY A 173 15.06 1.18 12.45
N ASN A 174 16.03 0.32 12.19
CA ASN A 174 17.13 -0.01 13.10
C ASN A 174 18.18 1.11 13.16
N THR A 175 18.34 1.83 12.05
CA THR A 175 19.11 3.07 12.01
C THR A 175 18.23 4.25 11.66
N ARG A 176 18.71 5.47 11.96
CA ARG A 176 17.93 6.70 11.71
C ARG A 176 17.62 6.90 10.22
N TYR A 177 18.51 6.46 9.32
CA TYR A 177 18.44 6.75 7.89
C TYR A 177 18.66 5.49 7.05
N GLU A 178 17.57 4.83 6.70
CA GLU A 178 17.55 3.58 5.95
C GLU A 178 16.20 3.34 5.27
N VAL A 179 16.15 2.30 4.45
CA VAL A 179 14.93 1.78 3.86
C VAL A 179 14.85 0.26 3.99
N ALA A 180 13.64 -0.27 3.92
CA ALA A 180 13.37 -1.68 3.71
C ALA A 180 12.92 -1.92 2.26
N LEU A 181 13.40 -3.02 1.67
CA LEU A 181 12.88 -3.55 0.40
C LEU A 181 12.53 -5.03 0.55
N PRO A 182 11.51 -5.53 -0.18
CA PRO A 182 10.89 -6.82 0.15
C PRO A 182 11.67 -8.03 -0.38
N HIS A 183 12.99 -7.98 -0.32
CA HIS A 183 13.86 -9.08 -0.72
C HIS A 183 15.07 -9.22 0.21
N ARG A 184 15.13 -10.34 0.95
CA ARG A 184 16.11 -10.56 2.02
C ARG A 184 17.58 -10.45 1.61
N ASN A 185 17.91 -10.80 0.36
CA ASN A 185 19.29 -10.73 -0.11
C ASN A 185 19.83 -9.29 -0.12
N LEU A 186 18.97 -8.28 -0.19
CA LEU A 186 19.42 -6.88 -0.12
C LEU A 186 19.98 -6.53 1.26
N LYS A 187 19.35 -7.03 2.34
CA LYS A 187 19.83 -6.83 3.72
C LYS A 187 21.10 -7.65 4.02
N PHE A 188 21.10 -8.92 3.64
CA PHE A 188 22.14 -9.87 4.08
C PHE A 188 23.31 -10.05 3.10
N SER A 189 23.34 -9.31 1.98
CA SER A 189 24.43 -9.38 1.02
C SER A 189 24.87 -8.00 0.54
N SER A 190 24.08 -7.32 -0.29
CA SER A 190 24.57 -6.17 -1.06
C SER A 190 24.36 -4.80 -0.40
N GLN A 191 23.36 -4.67 0.49
CA GLN A 191 22.93 -3.42 1.15
C GLN A 191 23.05 -2.17 0.26
N PRO A 192 22.48 -2.20 -0.96
CA PRO A 192 22.75 -1.18 -1.96
C PRO A 192 22.08 0.14 -1.56
N ARG A 193 22.52 1.24 -2.19
CA ARG A 193 21.78 2.50 -2.15
C ARG A 193 20.71 2.51 -3.23
N VAL A 194 19.51 2.94 -2.86
CA VAL A 194 18.45 3.30 -3.81
C VAL A 194 18.39 4.81 -3.94
N HIS A 195 17.91 5.30 -5.09
CA HIS A 195 17.52 6.70 -5.20
C HIS A 195 16.00 6.79 -5.18
N ILE A 196 15.45 7.61 -4.29
CA ILE A 196 14.02 7.77 -4.11
C ILE A 196 13.65 9.24 -4.30
N ARG A 197 12.54 9.50 -4.99
CA ARG A 197 11.89 10.83 -5.06
C ARG A 197 10.38 10.66 -5.07
N ARG A 198 9.63 11.62 -4.53
CA ARG A 198 8.16 11.62 -4.65
C ARG A 198 7.72 11.78 -6.10
N VAL A 199 6.59 11.19 -6.45
CA VAL A 199 5.93 11.41 -7.75
C VAL A 199 5.49 12.87 -7.87
N SER A 200 4.92 13.43 -6.81
CA SER A 200 4.52 14.84 -6.70
C SER A 200 5.68 15.86 -6.67
N GLY A 201 6.93 15.39 -6.75
CA GLY A 201 8.12 16.24 -6.74
C GLY A 201 8.73 16.48 -5.37
N GLY A 202 9.95 17.02 -5.34
CA GLY A 202 10.75 17.23 -4.13
C GLY A 202 12.17 16.67 -4.24
N PRO A 203 12.96 16.76 -3.16
CA PRO A 203 14.35 16.32 -3.17
C PRO A 203 14.49 14.82 -3.45
N ARG A 204 15.56 14.48 -4.18
CA ARG A 204 15.97 13.08 -4.37
C ARG A 204 16.89 12.66 -3.23
N VAL A 205 16.56 11.56 -2.57
CA VAL A 205 17.33 10.98 -1.46
C VAL A 205 18.00 9.67 -1.85
N GLY A 206 19.05 9.28 -1.12
CA GLY A 206 19.91 8.13 -1.44
C GLY A 206 20.17 7.13 -0.30
N PRO A 207 19.16 6.64 0.44
CA PRO A 207 19.36 5.76 1.60
C PRO A 207 19.90 4.38 1.21
N LYS A 208 20.53 3.70 2.17
CA LYS A 208 20.91 2.28 2.05
C LYS A 208 19.73 1.39 2.43
N VAL A 209 19.61 0.27 1.73
CA VAL A 209 18.70 -0.82 2.11
C VAL A 209 19.32 -1.58 3.27
N LYS A 210 18.65 -1.57 4.42
CA LYS A 210 19.12 -2.25 5.65
C LYS A 210 18.09 -3.20 6.25
N GLU A 211 16.84 -3.11 5.79
CA GLU A 211 15.77 -3.99 6.25
C GLU A 211 15.07 -4.73 5.11
N VAL A 212 14.31 -5.75 5.50
CA VAL A 212 13.50 -6.57 4.59
C VAL A 212 12.03 -6.25 4.83
N GLY A 213 11.28 -6.02 3.76
CA GLY A 213 9.89 -5.56 3.80
C GLY A 213 9.69 -4.41 2.82
N PRO A 214 8.48 -3.91 2.57
CA PRO A 214 7.23 -4.20 3.28
C PRO A 214 6.60 -5.55 2.87
N TRP A 215 5.78 -6.12 3.76
CA TRP A 215 4.93 -7.31 3.59
C TRP A 215 5.63 -8.65 3.30
N ASN A 216 6.58 -8.67 2.38
CA ASN A 216 7.21 -9.85 1.82
C ASN A 216 8.74 -9.81 1.96
N THR A 217 9.38 -10.99 1.87
CA THR A 217 10.84 -11.15 1.99
C THR A 217 11.51 -11.76 0.76
N TYR A 218 10.73 -12.13 -0.25
CA TYR A 218 11.19 -12.69 -1.54
C TYR A 218 10.56 -12.02 -2.76
N ASP A 219 10.03 -10.82 -2.60
CA ASP A 219 9.47 -10.03 -3.68
C ASP A 219 10.50 -9.04 -4.26
N ASN A 220 11.30 -9.50 -5.21
CA ASN A 220 12.19 -8.65 -5.99
C ASN A 220 11.47 -8.06 -7.20
N TYR A 221 10.43 -7.25 -6.97
CA TYR A 221 9.54 -6.73 -8.03
C TYR A 221 10.24 -5.92 -9.12
N TRP A 222 11.43 -5.37 -8.86
CA TRP A 222 12.25 -4.69 -9.86
C TRP A 222 12.92 -5.64 -10.87
N MET A 223 12.84 -6.96 -10.69
CA MET A 223 13.41 -7.96 -11.60
C MET A 223 12.42 -8.39 -12.68
N ARG A 224 12.96 -8.79 -13.85
CA ARG A 224 12.15 -9.43 -14.92
C ARG A 224 11.54 -10.74 -14.39
N LYS A 225 10.39 -11.14 -14.95
CA LYS A 225 9.66 -12.37 -14.60
C LYS A 225 10.56 -13.62 -14.41
N LYS A 226 11.50 -13.86 -15.32
CA LYS A 226 12.42 -15.01 -15.25
C LYS A 226 13.38 -14.99 -14.04
N TYR A 227 13.63 -13.81 -13.47
CA TYR A 227 14.54 -13.59 -12.34
C TYR A 227 13.80 -13.23 -11.04
N ARG A 228 12.46 -13.21 -11.04
CA ARG A 228 11.69 -13.06 -9.80
C ARG A 228 11.84 -14.30 -8.92
N THR A 229 12.12 -14.09 -7.65
CA THR A 229 12.26 -15.16 -6.65
C THR A 229 10.89 -15.72 -6.28
N LYS A 230 9.91 -14.85 -6.00
CA LYS A 230 8.49 -15.20 -5.84
C LYS A 230 7.58 -14.36 -6.74
N PHE A 231 6.30 -14.73 -6.75
CA PHE A 231 5.24 -13.98 -7.43
C PHE A 231 5.55 -13.74 -8.91
N LYS A 232 6.03 -14.77 -9.62
CA LYS A 232 6.42 -14.70 -11.03
C LYS A 232 5.30 -14.31 -11.99
N ARG A 233 4.04 -14.43 -11.56
CA ARG A 233 2.87 -13.94 -12.30
C ARG A 233 2.69 -12.42 -12.16
N VAL A 234 3.30 -11.82 -11.14
CA VAL A 234 3.23 -10.38 -10.92
C VAL A 234 4.15 -9.67 -11.92
N PRO A 235 3.61 -8.77 -12.74
CA PRO A 235 4.28 -7.58 -13.27
C PRO A 235 5.59 -7.04 -12.68
N ARG A 236 6.62 -6.83 -13.51
CA ARG A 236 7.82 -6.06 -13.09
C ARG A 236 7.40 -4.65 -12.66
N CYS A 237 8.10 -4.10 -11.67
CA CYS A 237 7.81 -2.82 -11.03
C CYS A 237 6.45 -2.73 -10.31
N LYS A 238 5.72 -3.85 -10.17
CA LYS A 238 4.61 -3.94 -9.23
C LYS A 238 4.99 -4.87 -8.06
N PRO A 239 5.06 -4.34 -6.83
CA PRO A 239 5.11 -5.16 -5.63
C PRO A 239 3.89 -6.08 -5.59
N GLU A 240 4.06 -7.28 -5.05
CA GLU A 240 2.93 -8.19 -4.85
C GLU A 240 1.87 -7.58 -3.92
N ALA A 241 2.30 -6.85 -2.89
CA ALA A 241 1.42 -6.14 -1.96
C ALA A 241 0.47 -5.16 -2.68
N GLN A 242 0.91 -4.52 -3.77
CA GLN A 242 0.04 -3.64 -4.55
C GLN A 242 -1.12 -4.42 -5.20
N LEU A 243 -0.85 -5.59 -5.77
CA LEU A 243 -1.90 -6.42 -6.37
C LEU A 243 -2.76 -7.11 -5.30
N ALA A 244 -2.19 -7.46 -4.16
CA ALA A 244 -2.96 -8.00 -3.03
C ALA A 244 -3.95 -6.94 -2.52
N TYR A 245 -3.51 -5.70 -2.37
CA TYR A 245 -4.32 -4.61 -1.83
C TYR A 245 -5.50 -4.21 -2.73
N TYR A 246 -5.26 -4.03 -4.03
CA TYR A 246 -6.26 -3.55 -4.99
C TYR A 246 -7.05 -4.66 -5.69
N GLN A 247 -6.43 -5.82 -5.95
CA GLN A 247 -7.00 -6.87 -6.81
C GLN A 247 -7.20 -8.20 -6.08
N GLY A 248 -6.95 -8.24 -4.77
CA GLY A 248 -7.07 -9.48 -4.00
C GLY A 248 -6.10 -10.58 -4.45
N PHE A 249 -5.00 -10.24 -5.12
CA PHE A 249 -3.98 -11.23 -5.49
C PHE A 249 -3.49 -11.97 -4.24
N ASN A 250 -3.26 -13.28 -4.36
CA ASN A 250 -2.95 -14.16 -3.24
C ASN A 250 -4.01 -14.07 -2.10
N ALA A 251 -5.29 -13.92 -2.47
CA ALA A 251 -6.41 -13.71 -1.55
C ALA A 251 -6.24 -12.46 -0.66
N GLY A 252 -5.57 -11.43 -1.16
CA GLY A 252 -5.30 -10.19 -0.45
C GLY A 252 -4.23 -10.32 0.64
N LYS A 253 -3.42 -11.38 0.61
CA LYS A 253 -2.49 -11.73 1.69
C LYS A 253 -1.03 -11.66 1.25
N ASP A 254 -0.16 -11.34 2.21
CA ASP A 254 1.28 -11.46 2.03
C ASP A 254 1.76 -12.93 2.12
N GLU A 255 3.07 -13.15 1.99
CA GLU A 255 3.62 -14.51 2.03
C GLU A 255 3.52 -15.22 3.39
N PHE A 256 3.13 -14.52 4.45
CA PHE A 256 2.93 -15.04 5.80
C PHE A 256 1.45 -15.23 6.13
N GLY A 257 0.54 -14.84 5.23
CA GLY A 257 -0.90 -15.00 5.36
C GLY A 257 -1.59 -13.85 6.08
N ARG A 258 -0.88 -12.74 6.35
CA ARG A 258 -1.50 -11.51 6.85
C ARG A 258 -2.22 -10.80 5.72
N GLU A 259 -3.33 -10.15 6.03
CA GLU A 259 -4.01 -9.26 5.10
C GLU A 259 -3.11 -8.05 4.79
N VAL A 260 -2.97 -7.72 3.51
CA VAL A 260 -2.19 -6.57 3.06
C VAL A 260 -3.03 -5.30 3.24
N LEU A 261 -2.54 -4.39 4.08
CA LEU A 261 -3.29 -3.18 4.47
C LEU A 261 -2.94 -1.96 3.64
N ASN A 262 -1.88 -2.00 2.82
CA ASN A 262 -1.50 -0.92 1.92
C ASN A 262 -0.63 -1.46 0.77
N PRO A 263 -0.53 -0.74 -0.37
CA PRO A 263 0.16 -1.24 -1.55
C PRO A 263 1.69 -1.04 -1.52
N ALA A 264 2.29 -0.96 -0.33
CA ALA A 264 3.67 -0.54 -0.17
C ALA A 264 4.67 -1.43 -0.92
N GLY A 265 5.61 -0.79 -1.62
CA GLY A 265 6.77 -1.42 -2.25
C GLY A 265 8.09 -1.05 -1.60
N VAL A 266 8.10 -0.06 -0.70
CA VAL A 266 9.28 0.38 0.04
C VAL A 266 8.84 0.98 1.37
N ASP A 267 9.52 0.62 2.46
CA ASP A 267 9.40 1.34 3.73
C ASP A 267 10.60 2.28 3.89
N VAL A 268 10.34 3.51 4.33
CA VAL A 268 11.39 4.51 4.59
C VAL A 268 11.37 4.93 6.05
N THR A 269 12.52 5.24 6.65
CA THR A 269 12.49 5.83 7.99
C THR A 269 11.94 7.27 7.96
N PRO A 270 11.39 7.78 9.07
CA PRO A 270 10.94 9.17 9.15
C PRO A 270 12.00 10.21 8.78
N ALA A 271 13.29 9.91 8.94
CA ALA A 271 14.35 10.82 8.52
C ALA A 271 14.48 10.87 6.98
N VAL A 272 14.40 9.72 6.31
CA VAL A 272 14.37 9.65 4.85
C VAL A 272 13.12 10.34 4.31
N ALA A 273 11.96 10.12 4.93
CA ALA A 273 10.71 10.76 4.54
C ALA A 273 10.80 12.30 4.66
N ARG A 274 11.31 12.82 5.78
CA ARG A 274 11.49 14.26 5.97
C ARG A 274 12.43 14.86 4.93
N ASP A 275 13.53 14.18 4.59
CA ASP A 275 14.47 14.66 3.57
C ASP A 275 13.86 14.66 2.15
N MET A 276 12.78 13.90 1.93
CA MET A 276 11.93 13.97 0.72
C MET A 276 10.81 15.02 0.83
N GLY A 277 10.70 15.73 1.94
CA GLY A 277 9.64 16.72 2.19
C GLY A 277 8.30 16.14 2.65
N LEU A 278 8.29 14.94 3.23
CA LEU A 278 7.09 14.33 3.83
C LEU A 278 7.00 14.62 5.33
N LYS A 279 5.78 14.85 5.82
CA LYS A 279 5.46 14.84 7.26
C LYS A 279 5.67 13.42 7.83
N LYS A 280 5.81 13.30 9.15
CA LYS A 280 5.98 11.99 9.82
C LYS A 280 4.71 11.15 9.64
N TYR A 281 4.86 9.92 9.14
CA TYR A 281 3.76 9.02 8.75
C TYR A 281 2.85 9.53 7.62
N GLN A 282 3.32 10.51 6.84
CA GLN A 282 2.77 10.80 5.52
C GLN A 282 3.33 9.78 4.53
N ASN A 283 2.44 8.95 3.98
CA ASN A 283 2.78 8.03 2.91
C ASN A 283 2.65 8.74 1.56
N ALA A 284 3.29 8.22 0.52
CA ALA A 284 3.22 8.81 -0.82
C ALA A 284 3.63 7.81 -1.89
N TRP A 285 3.17 8.02 -3.12
CA TRP A 285 3.80 7.38 -4.27
C TRP A 285 5.17 7.99 -4.56
N VAL A 286 6.14 7.13 -4.81
CA VAL A 286 7.53 7.49 -5.08
C VAL A 286 8.06 6.77 -6.30
N TYR A 287 9.06 7.37 -6.95
CA TYR A 287 9.92 6.69 -7.88
C TYR A 287 11.15 6.15 -7.15
N VAL A 288 11.40 4.85 -7.23
CA VAL A 288 12.58 4.17 -6.69
C VAL A 288 13.47 3.70 -7.85
N ARG A 289 14.73 4.11 -7.85
CA ARG A 289 15.74 3.69 -8.83
C ARG A 289 16.68 2.64 -8.26
N PHE A 290 16.69 1.48 -8.90
CA PHE A 290 17.53 0.30 -8.61
C PHE A 290 18.73 0.26 -9.55
N ARG A 291 19.83 0.93 -9.17
CA ARG A 291 21.01 1.12 -10.03
C ARG A 291 21.78 -0.17 -10.33
N TRP A 292 21.66 -1.18 -9.47
CA TRP A 292 22.33 -2.48 -9.60
C TRP A 292 21.60 -3.45 -10.54
N VAL A 293 20.44 -3.05 -11.07
CA VAL A 293 19.64 -3.88 -11.95
C VAL A 293 19.90 -3.42 -13.38
N HIS A 294 20.74 -4.18 -14.07
CA HIS A 294 21.02 -4.02 -15.49
C HIS A 294 20.09 -4.92 -16.33
N ARG A 295 20.15 -4.81 -17.67
CA ARG A 295 19.21 -5.45 -18.60
C ARG A 295 19.14 -6.99 -18.50
#